data_AF-A0AAC8QHE1-F1
#
_entry.id   AF-A0AAC8QHE1-F1
#
_cell.length_a   1.000
_cell.length_b   1.000
_cell.length_c   1.000
_cell.angle_alpha   90.00
_cell.angle_beta   90.00
_cell.angle_gamma   90.00
#
_symmetry.space_group_name_H-M   'P 1'
#
loop_
_entity.id
_entity.type
_entity.pdbx_description
1 polymer ?
#
loop_
_entity_poly.entity_id
_entity_poly.type
_entity_poly.pdbx_seq_one_letter_code
_entity_poly.pdbx_strand_id
1 'polypeptide(L)'
;MAQSAACYTGLLRMMRSPRWKRLLRANTEPLREAQLLETPVRERLAQGDGGTSRLLRQRKRLEVLARKRLSHFTRRGEASLGEVLGRLETLLSEPRPQPPRGDEPVLLEGRQGLRNLLSWPGTWVFALLALTNRYGLERFGRPAPMLFAGGALVLYYYLRCTGRFWLTAKRLMWQPRFGEPVQVSLASLGAQGISALPAWGEVRVEGERAFTVRHAGRAGLLASLLDLHRQSPFAGEVDGTPRVHEVSVLPAWRALESARSAKQAEPGVAVLRPGYAAFLPAGRSADVFRGLTGPGGRKPEADVTVELLVEHMRLLSEPEFDVRMRQVVLASGGELWHADEVRPGPAADSGRVRLGARGVGMELLADAAQAEATDRIVRRWAA
;
A
#
# COMPACT_ATOMS: atom_id res chain seq x y z
N MET A 1 -48.39 1.90 -7.97
CA MET A 1 -47.97 0.76 -7.11
C MET A 1 -47.28 -0.35 -7.90
N ALA A 2 -47.86 -0.85 -9.00
CA ALA A 2 -47.25 -1.91 -9.81
C ALA A 2 -45.87 -1.53 -10.37
N GLN A 3 -45.71 -0.29 -10.87
CA GLN A 3 -44.44 0.23 -11.40
C GLN A 3 -43.33 0.27 -10.34
N SER A 4 -43.61 0.80 -9.15
CA SER A 4 -42.65 0.84 -8.03
C SER A 4 -42.24 -0.56 -7.55
N ALA A 5 -43.21 -1.47 -7.45
CA ALA A 5 -42.94 -2.87 -7.10
C ALA A 5 -42.09 -3.58 -8.17
N ALA A 6 -42.36 -3.32 -9.45
CA ALA A 6 -41.59 -3.87 -10.56
C ALA A 6 -40.14 -3.34 -10.57
N CYS A 7 -39.96 -2.03 -10.39
CA CYS A 7 -38.65 -1.37 -10.29
C CYS A 7 -37.80 -1.97 -9.15
N TYR A 8 -38.34 -2.01 -7.92
CA TYR A 8 -37.62 -2.62 -6.78
C TYR A 8 -37.35 -4.11 -6.97
N THR A 9 -38.24 -4.86 -7.62
CA THR A 9 -38.01 -6.28 -7.91
C THR A 9 -36.88 -6.47 -8.93
N GLY A 10 -36.86 -5.65 -9.98
CA GLY A 10 -35.80 -5.64 -10.98
C GLY A 10 -34.44 -5.30 -10.36
N LEU A 11 -34.38 -4.24 -9.57
CA LEU A 11 -33.16 -3.83 -8.88
C LEU A 11 -32.69 -4.89 -7.86
N LEU A 12 -33.60 -5.47 -7.08
CA LEU A 12 -33.28 -6.60 -6.19
C LEU A 12 -32.67 -7.78 -6.94
N ARG A 13 -33.21 -8.13 -8.12
CA ARG A 13 -32.67 -9.21 -8.97
C ARG A 13 -31.26 -8.88 -9.44
N MET A 14 -31.03 -7.65 -9.90
CA MET A 14 -29.71 -7.18 -10.31
C MET A 14 -28.70 -7.21 -9.15
N MET A 15 -29.06 -6.68 -7.98
CA MET A 15 -28.14 -6.60 -6.84
C MET A 15 -27.85 -7.95 -6.17
N ARG A 16 -28.72 -8.95 -6.34
CA ARG A 16 -28.48 -10.34 -5.91
C ARG A 16 -27.48 -11.07 -6.79
N SER A 17 -27.32 -10.66 -8.05
CA SER A 17 -26.35 -11.28 -8.96
C SER A 17 -24.91 -11.14 -8.44
N PRO A 18 -24.03 -12.14 -8.63
CA PRO A 18 -22.60 -11.98 -8.37
C PRO A 18 -21.97 -10.91 -9.28
N ARG A 19 -22.59 -10.64 -10.43
CA ARG A 19 -22.15 -9.63 -11.41
C ARG A 19 -22.84 -8.28 -11.24
N TRP A 20 -23.49 -8.02 -10.11
CA TRP A 20 -24.29 -6.82 -9.89
C TRP A 20 -23.58 -5.51 -10.23
N LYS A 21 -22.28 -5.36 -9.89
CA LYS A 21 -21.50 -4.15 -10.22
C LYS A 21 -21.44 -3.91 -11.73
N ARG A 22 -21.16 -4.96 -12.49
CA ARG A 22 -21.08 -4.90 -13.96
C ARG A 22 -22.45 -4.56 -14.56
N LEU A 23 -23.51 -5.18 -14.04
CA LEU A 23 -24.88 -4.92 -14.51
C LEU A 23 -25.29 -3.47 -14.26
N LEU A 24 -25.06 -2.95 -13.05
CA LEU A 24 -25.44 -1.59 -12.69
C LEU A 24 -24.54 -0.51 -13.33
N ARG A 25 -23.26 -0.82 -13.62
CA ARG A 25 -22.41 0.08 -14.43
C ARG A 25 -22.85 0.14 -15.89
N ALA A 26 -23.36 -0.97 -16.43
CA ALA A 26 -23.86 -1.02 -17.81
C ALA A 26 -25.23 -0.34 -17.94
N ASN A 27 -26.01 -0.33 -16.86
CA ASN A 27 -27.31 0.32 -16.80
C ASN A 27 -27.55 0.91 -15.41
N THR A 28 -27.34 2.23 -15.27
CA THR A 28 -27.54 2.97 -14.02
C THR A 28 -28.99 3.43 -13.82
N GLU A 29 -29.82 3.41 -14.87
CA GLU A 29 -31.22 3.85 -14.83
C GLU A 29 -32.06 3.17 -13.72
N PRO A 30 -31.94 1.86 -13.46
CA PRO A 30 -32.67 1.21 -12.37
C PRO A 30 -32.36 1.75 -10.97
N LEU A 31 -31.17 2.35 -10.76
CA LEU A 31 -30.84 3.01 -9.50
C LEU A 31 -31.52 4.38 -9.41
N ARG A 32 -31.47 5.17 -10.49
CA ARG A 32 -32.13 6.48 -10.60
C ARG A 32 -33.63 6.38 -10.44
N GLU A 33 -34.26 5.46 -11.16
CA GLU A 33 -35.71 5.21 -11.07
C GLU A 33 -36.11 4.82 -9.64
N ALA A 34 -35.36 3.92 -9.00
CA ALA A 34 -35.63 3.50 -7.64
C ALA A 34 -35.43 4.64 -6.62
N GLN A 35 -34.48 5.56 -6.86
CA GLN A 35 -34.26 6.73 -6.04
C GLN A 35 -35.39 7.77 -6.20
N LEU A 36 -35.82 8.06 -7.43
CA LEU A 36 -36.94 8.97 -7.70
C LEU A 36 -38.25 8.46 -7.10
N LEU A 37 -38.45 7.15 -7.10
CA LEU A 37 -39.66 6.52 -6.55
C LEU A 37 -39.65 6.45 -5.02
N GLU A 38 -38.54 6.73 -4.33
CA GLU A 38 -38.42 6.55 -2.89
C GLU A 38 -39.29 7.53 -2.09
N THR A 39 -39.30 8.81 -2.47
CA THR A 39 -40.13 9.84 -1.83
C THR A 39 -41.64 9.52 -1.92
N PRO A 40 -42.22 9.30 -3.12
CA PRO A 40 -43.66 9.00 -3.23
C PRO A 40 -44.05 7.64 -2.63
N VAL A 41 -43.12 6.67 -2.62
CA VAL A 41 -43.35 5.39 -1.93
C VAL A 41 -43.39 5.59 -0.42
N ARG A 42 -42.48 6.39 0.15
CA ARG A 42 -42.43 6.65 1.59
C ARG A 42 -43.68 7.38 2.09
N GLU A 43 -44.15 8.38 1.35
CA GLU A 43 -45.38 9.12 1.67
C GLU A 43 -46.61 8.21 1.68
N ARG A 44 -46.78 7.37 0.65
CA ARG A 44 -47.91 6.42 0.59
C ARG A 44 -47.83 5.32 1.66
N LEU A 45 -46.62 4.87 2.00
CA LEU A 45 -46.43 3.91 3.10
C LEU A 45 -46.82 4.52 4.46
N ALA A 46 -46.65 5.83 4.64
CA ALA A 46 -47.08 6.53 5.85
C ALA A 46 -48.61 6.71 5.93
N GLN A 47 -49.30 6.76 4.78
CA GLN A 47 -50.76 6.90 4.70
C GLN A 47 -51.54 5.61 4.99
N GLY A 48 -50.88 4.45 5.08
CA GLY A 48 -51.50 3.21 5.59
C GLY A 48 -52.40 2.45 4.62
N ASP A 49 -52.37 2.75 3.31
CA ASP A 49 -53.22 2.08 2.32
C ASP A 49 -52.99 0.55 2.29
N GLY A 50 -54.09 -0.22 2.36
CA GLY A 50 -54.15 -1.68 2.58
C GLY A 50 -53.48 -2.60 1.54
N GLY A 51 -52.79 -2.06 0.54
CA GLY A 51 -52.05 -2.80 -0.49
C GLY A 51 -50.51 -2.75 -0.37
N THR A 52 -49.99 -2.20 0.74
CA THR A 52 -48.58 -1.77 0.85
C THR A 52 -47.61 -2.81 1.42
N SER A 53 -48.09 -3.92 1.98
CA SER A 53 -47.27 -4.89 2.71
C SER A 53 -46.16 -5.53 1.86
N ARG A 54 -46.47 -5.89 0.60
CA ARG A 54 -45.50 -6.46 -0.34
C ARG A 54 -44.42 -5.45 -0.72
N LEU A 55 -44.80 -4.21 -0.98
CA LEU A 55 -43.91 -3.12 -1.35
C LEU A 55 -42.97 -2.77 -0.19
N LEU A 56 -43.50 -2.71 1.04
CA LEU A 56 -42.70 -2.50 2.25
C LEU A 56 -41.65 -3.61 2.44
N ARG A 57 -42.03 -4.88 2.24
CA ARG A 57 -41.08 -6.01 2.29
C ARG A 57 -39.99 -5.90 1.23
N GLN A 58 -40.34 -5.50 0.00
CA GLN A 58 -39.37 -5.31 -1.08
C GLN A 58 -38.41 -4.16 -0.77
N ARG A 59 -38.93 -3.01 -0.34
CA ARG A 59 -38.14 -1.85 0.08
C ARG A 59 -37.16 -2.21 1.18
N LYS A 60 -37.61 -2.84 2.27
CA LYS A 60 -36.74 -3.27 3.38
C LYS A 60 -35.65 -4.25 2.91
N ARG A 61 -35.99 -5.21 2.04
CA ARG A 61 -35.01 -6.15 1.48
C ARG A 61 -33.96 -5.44 0.62
N LEU A 62 -34.39 -4.46 -0.19
CA LEU A 62 -33.52 -3.67 -1.04
C LEU A 62 -32.60 -2.81 -0.17
N GLU A 63 -33.13 -2.15 0.85
CA GLU A 63 -32.37 -1.36 1.82
C GLU A 63 -31.30 -2.17 2.52
N VAL A 64 -31.64 -3.34 3.08
CA VAL A 64 -30.67 -4.24 3.71
C VAL A 64 -29.58 -4.65 2.73
N LEU A 65 -29.97 -5.01 1.51
CA LEU A 65 -29.01 -5.49 0.51
C LEU A 65 -28.12 -4.34 -0.01
N ALA A 66 -28.69 -3.17 -0.28
CA ALA A 66 -27.97 -1.99 -0.73
C ALA A 66 -27.00 -1.49 0.35
N ARG A 67 -27.41 -1.45 1.62
CA ARG A 67 -26.51 -1.18 2.75
C ARG A 67 -25.39 -2.21 2.86
N LYS A 68 -25.70 -3.50 2.75
CA LYS A 68 -24.69 -4.57 2.74
C LYS A 68 -23.71 -4.43 1.57
N ARG A 69 -24.17 -3.97 0.40
CA ARG A 69 -23.27 -3.73 -0.74
C ARG A 69 -22.42 -2.47 -0.54
N LEU A 70 -23.03 -1.38 -0.06
CA LEU A 70 -22.34 -0.11 0.20
C LEU A 70 -21.31 -0.23 1.33
N SER A 71 -21.58 -1.05 2.35
CA SER A 71 -20.66 -1.29 3.48
C SER A 71 -19.34 -1.96 3.06
N HIS A 72 -19.31 -2.63 1.89
CA HIS A 72 -18.07 -3.13 1.31
C HIS A 72 -17.18 -2.03 0.73
N PHE A 73 -17.70 -0.81 0.53
CA PHE A 73 -16.94 0.31 -0.03
C PHE A 73 -16.70 1.43 0.98
N THR A 74 -17.65 1.68 1.88
CA THR A 74 -17.61 2.80 2.83
C THR A 74 -18.15 2.37 4.20
N ARG A 75 -17.59 2.91 5.28
CA ARG A 75 -17.96 2.56 6.67
C ARG A 75 -19.03 3.48 7.28
N ARG A 76 -19.50 4.51 6.56
CA ARG A 76 -20.44 5.52 7.07
C ARG A 76 -21.85 4.94 7.31
N GLY A 77 -22.40 5.27 8.48
CA GLY A 77 -23.66 4.75 9.02
C GLY A 77 -24.95 5.33 8.43
N GLU A 78 -26.02 4.58 8.68
CA GLU A 78 -27.46 4.87 8.63
C GLU A 78 -27.96 5.98 7.68
N ALA A 79 -27.68 5.81 6.40
CA ALA A 79 -28.34 6.57 5.35
C ALA A 79 -29.73 5.97 5.01
N SER A 80 -30.69 6.84 4.66
CA SER A 80 -31.98 6.43 4.08
C SER A 80 -31.77 5.61 2.79
N LEU A 81 -32.76 4.80 2.36
CA LEU A 81 -32.61 4.00 1.13
C LEU A 81 -32.26 4.88 -0.08
N GLY A 82 -32.91 6.04 -0.24
CA GLY A 82 -32.63 6.99 -1.32
C GLY A 82 -31.17 7.48 -1.30
N GLU A 83 -30.62 7.82 -0.13
CA GLU A 83 -29.21 8.19 0.00
C GLU A 83 -28.26 7.03 -0.29
N VAL A 84 -28.59 5.81 0.16
CA VAL A 84 -27.78 4.62 -0.13
C VAL A 84 -27.73 4.34 -1.64
N LEU A 85 -28.88 4.47 -2.32
CA LEU A 85 -28.97 4.31 -3.76
C LEU A 85 -28.20 5.41 -4.51
N GLY A 86 -28.36 6.67 -4.11
CA GLY A 86 -27.61 7.79 -4.70
C GLY A 86 -26.10 7.63 -4.55
N ARG A 87 -25.62 7.20 -3.36
CA ARG A 87 -24.18 6.90 -3.16
C ARG A 87 -23.70 5.74 -4.03
N LEU A 88 -24.51 4.69 -4.18
CA LEU A 88 -24.17 3.58 -5.08
C LEU A 88 -24.12 4.05 -6.55
N GLU A 89 -25.03 4.92 -6.97
CA GLU A 89 -25.01 5.50 -8.31
C GLU A 89 -23.74 6.31 -8.55
N THR A 90 -23.36 7.20 -7.63
CA THR A 90 -22.12 7.98 -7.73
C THR A 90 -20.91 7.05 -7.86
N LEU A 91 -20.80 6.05 -6.98
CA LEU A 91 -19.69 5.10 -6.98
C LEU A 91 -19.60 4.26 -8.28
N LEU A 92 -20.73 3.92 -8.88
CA LEU A 92 -20.77 3.11 -10.10
C LEU A 92 -20.55 3.95 -11.37
N SER A 93 -20.93 5.22 -11.32
CA SER A 93 -20.72 6.19 -12.41
C SER A 93 -19.26 6.63 -12.51
N GLU A 94 -18.50 6.54 -11.41
CA GLU A 94 -17.08 6.85 -11.44
C GLU A 94 -16.30 5.96 -12.44
N PRO A 95 -15.38 6.57 -13.21
CA PRO A 95 -14.57 5.84 -14.17
C PRO A 95 -13.74 4.76 -13.46
N ARG A 96 -13.52 3.65 -14.16
CA ARG A 96 -12.73 2.55 -13.60
C ARG A 96 -11.30 3.04 -13.36
N PRO A 97 -10.75 2.78 -12.16
CA PRO A 97 -9.35 3.05 -11.90
C PRO A 97 -8.49 2.33 -12.94
N GLN A 98 -7.56 3.07 -13.55
CA GLN A 98 -6.57 2.52 -14.48
C GLN A 98 -5.22 2.40 -13.79
N PRO A 99 -4.43 1.36 -14.11
CA PRO A 99 -3.05 1.24 -13.65
C PRO A 99 -2.26 2.53 -13.93
N PRO A 100 -1.25 2.84 -13.10
CA PRO A 100 -0.36 3.96 -13.37
C PRO A 100 0.26 3.81 -14.76
N ARG A 101 0.33 4.93 -15.49
CA ARG A 101 0.94 5.04 -16.81
C ARG A 101 2.32 5.69 -16.67
N GLY A 102 3.06 5.83 -17.77
CA GLY A 102 4.45 6.30 -17.75
C GLY A 102 4.67 7.72 -17.17
N ASP A 103 3.60 8.50 -17.05
CA ASP A 103 3.56 9.83 -16.44
C ASP A 103 3.33 9.81 -14.92
N GLU A 104 2.98 8.66 -14.34
CA GLU A 104 2.76 8.50 -12.90
C GLU A 104 3.83 7.59 -12.30
N PRO A 105 4.87 8.15 -11.67
CA PRO A 105 5.96 7.36 -11.10
C PRO A 105 5.45 6.45 -9.98
N VAL A 106 5.82 5.18 -10.08
CA VAL A 106 5.45 4.14 -9.12
C VAL A 106 6.50 4.09 -8.01
N LEU A 107 6.05 4.36 -6.79
CA LEU A 107 6.89 4.34 -5.59
C LEU A 107 7.13 2.93 -5.08
N LEU A 108 6.09 2.09 -5.15
CA LEU A 108 6.18 0.68 -4.79
C LEU A 108 5.19 -0.13 -5.62
N GLU A 109 5.71 -1.13 -6.32
CA GLU A 109 4.90 -2.17 -6.95
C GLU A 109 5.05 -3.48 -6.17
N GLY A 110 3.94 -4.20 -6.03
CA GLY A 110 3.99 -5.57 -5.56
C GLY A 110 3.02 -6.47 -6.32
N ARG A 111 3.54 -7.63 -6.73
CA ARG A 111 2.76 -8.70 -7.32
C ARG A 111 2.68 -9.87 -6.36
N GLN A 112 1.50 -10.47 -6.30
CA GLN A 112 1.28 -11.65 -5.46
C GLN A 112 1.51 -12.91 -6.28
N GLY A 113 2.54 -13.65 -5.85
CA GLY A 113 2.98 -14.89 -6.47
C GLY A 113 2.47 -16.14 -5.76
N LEU A 114 2.77 -17.30 -6.34
CA LEU A 114 2.50 -18.62 -5.77
C LEU A 114 3.09 -18.82 -4.36
N ARG A 115 4.20 -18.14 -4.03
CA ARG A 115 4.76 -18.18 -2.67
C ARG A 115 3.75 -17.78 -1.58
N ASN A 116 2.88 -16.82 -1.87
CA ASN A 116 1.87 -16.39 -0.90
C ASN A 116 0.67 -17.35 -0.80
N LEU A 117 0.46 -18.19 -1.83
CA LEU A 117 -0.47 -19.32 -1.72
C LEU A 117 0.08 -20.36 -0.74
N LEU A 118 1.39 -20.64 -0.83
CA LEU A 118 2.06 -21.59 0.05
C LEU A 118 2.14 -21.08 1.49
N SER A 119 2.09 -19.78 1.74
CA SER A 119 2.01 -19.26 3.12
C SER A 119 0.61 -19.37 3.73
N TRP A 120 -0.41 -19.75 2.96
CA TRP A 120 -1.78 -19.88 3.50
C TRP A 120 -1.94 -21.22 4.24
N PRO A 121 -2.35 -21.23 5.52
CA PRO A 121 -2.52 -22.47 6.29
C PRO A 121 -3.47 -23.47 5.63
N GLY A 122 -4.52 -22.97 4.96
CA GLY A 122 -5.47 -23.82 4.25
C GLY A 122 -4.86 -24.59 3.07
N THR A 123 -3.80 -24.05 2.44
CA THR A 123 -3.05 -24.76 1.38
C THR A 123 -2.31 -25.95 1.98
N TRP A 124 -1.70 -25.80 3.16
CA TRP A 124 -1.03 -26.90 3.85
C TRP A 124 -2.01 -27.92 4.41
N VAL A 125 -3.14 -27.49 4.97
CA VAL A 125 -4.20 -28.40 5.41
C VAL A 125 -4.72 -29.22 4.24
N PHE A 126 -4.95 -28.59 3.08
CA PHE A 126 -5.33 -29.30 1.86
C PHE A 126 -4.23 -30.24 1.36
N ALA A 127 -2.97 -29.80 1.34
CA ALA A 127 -1.84 -30.63 0.93
C ALA A 127 -1.67 -31.84 1.85
N LEU A 128 -1.81 -31.65 3.16
CA LEU A 128 -1.78 -32.72 4.16
C LEU A 128 -2.97 -33.67 3.97
N LEU A 129 -4.19 -33.15 3.78
CA LEU A 129 -5.37 -33.96 3.46
C LEU A 129 -5.19 -34.76 2.16
N ALA A 130 -4.57 -34.18 1.14
CA ALA A 130 -4.28 -34.85 -0.11
C ALA A 130 -3.22 -35.95 0.07
N LEU A 131 -2.20 -35.68 0.88
CA LEU A 131 -1.13 -36.62 1.19
C LEU A 131 -1.65 -37.78 2.05
N THR A 132 -2.36 -37.49 3.15
CA THR A 132 -2.91 -38.50 4.06
C THR A 132 -4.01 -39.31 3.41
N ASN A 133 -4.86 -38.69 2.56
CA ASN A 133 -5.78 -39.47 1.73
C ASN A 133 -4.99 -40.40 0.83
N ARG A 134 -3.96 -39.95 0.11
CA ARG A 134 -3.19 -40.82 -0.81
C ARG A 134 -2.68 -42.09 -0.14
N TYR A 135 -2.34 -42.04 1.15
CA TYR A 135 -1.88 -43.20 1.93
C TYR A 135 -2.99 -43.95 2.68
N GLY A 136 -4.11 -43.32 3.04
CA GLY A 136 -5.24 -43.95 3.74
C GLY A 136 -6.34 -44.53 2.82
N LEU A 137 -6.17 -44.38 1.50
CA LEU A 137 -7.25 -44.45 0.52
C LEU A 137 -7.71 -45.83 0.07
N GLU A 138 -7.08 -46.90 0.54
CA GLU A 138 -7.59 -48.25 0.28
C GLU A 138 -8.78 -48.61 1.20
N ARG A 139 -9.03 -47.85 2.28
CA ARG A 139 -9.95 -48.28 3.35
C ARG A 139 -11.35 -47.65 3.39
N PHE A 140 -11.59 -46.46 2.82
CA PHE A 140 -12.84 -45.71 3.09
C PHE A 140 -13.57 -45.07 1.88
N GLY A 141 -13.28 -45.50 0.64
CA GLY A 141 -14.08 -45.13 -0.53
C GLY A 141 -13.54 -43.94 -1.35
N ARG A 142 -14.31 -43.54 -2.38
CA ARG A 142 -13.86 -42.66 -3.49
C ARG A 142 -13.49 -41.23 -3.00
N PRO A 143 -12.20 -40.86 -2.99
CA PRO A 143 -11.69 -39.56 -2.49
C PRO A 143 -11.85 -38.41 -3.48
N ALA A 144 -12.00 -38.74 -4.76
CA ALA A 144 -11.95 -37.81 -5.87
C ALA A 144 -12.81 -36.55 -5.62
N PRO A 145 -14.09 -36.63 -5.21
CA PRO A 145 -14.90 -35.43 -4.98
C PRO A 145 -14.35 -34.51 -3.89
N MET A 146 -13.74 -35.05 -2.83
CA MET A 146 -13.17 -34.25 -1.73
C MET A 146 -11.90 -33.51 -2.18
N LEU A 147 -11.04 -34.19 -2.95
CA LEU A 147 -9.84 -33.58 -3.53
C LEU A 147 -10.20 -32.52 -4.57
N PHE A 148 -11.21 -32.77 -5.42
CA PHE A 148 -11.72 -31.78 -6.37
C PHE A 148 -12.33 -30.57 -5.66
N ALA A 149 -13.15 -30.78 -4.63
CA ALA A 149 -13.76 -29.68 -3.87
C ALA A 149 -12.70 -28.85 -3.13
N GLY A 150 -11.74 -29.49 -2.47
CA GLY A 150 -10.65 -28.80 -1.78
C GLY A 150 -9.72 -28.06 -2.75
N GLY A 151 -9.36 -28.69 -3.88
CA GLY A 151 -8.55 -28.07 -4.92
C GLY A 151 -9.26 -26.87 -5.56
N ALA A 152 -10.56 -27.00 -5.86
CA ALA A 152 -11.38 -25.91 -6.37
C ALA A 152 -11.48 -24.75 -5.35
N LEU A 153 -11.59 -25.05 -4.06
CA LEU A 153 -11.62 -24.04 -2.99
C LEU A 153 -10.29 -23.29 -2.91
N VAL A 154 -9.15 -24.00 -2.90
CA VAL A 154 -7.81 -23.39 -2.90
C VAL A 154 -7.61 -22.53 -4.14
N LEU A 155 -7.99 -23.04 -5.32
CA LEU A 155 -7.90 -22.29 -6.58
C LEU A 155 -8.80 -21.04 -6.55
N TYR A 156 -10.02 -21.15 -6.03
CA TYR A 156 -10.94 -20.03 -5.88
C TYR A 156 -10.36 -18.95 -4.95
N TYR A 157 -9.80 -19.34 -3.80
CA TYR A 157 -9.13 -18.41 -2.90
C TYR A 157 -7.90 -17.78 -3.56
N TYR A 158 -7.08 -18.56 -4.26
CA TYR A 158 -5.94 -18.05 -5.01
C TYR A 158 -6.35 -16.98 -6.01
N LEU A 159 -7.35 -17.27 -6.85
CA LEU A 159 -7.81 -16.33 -7.88
C LEU A 159 -8.46 -15.08 -7.28
N ARG A 160 -9.10 -15.20 -6.12
CA ARG A 160 -9.78 -14.09 -5.45
C ARG A 160 -8.86 -13.22 -4.60
N CYS A 161 -7.86 -13.82 -3.96
CA CYS A 161 -6.97 -13.15 -3.03
C CYS A 161 -5.65 -12.72 -3.66
N THR A 162 -5.35 -13.11 -4.91
CA THR A 162 -4.17 -12.62 -5.63
C THR A 162 -4.44 -11.41 -6.52
N GLY A 163 -3.43 -10.56 -6.67
CA GLY A 163 -3.49 -9.37 -7.51
C GLY A 163 -2.16 -8.63 -7.60
N ARG A 164 -2.25 -7.39 -8.05
CA ARG A 164 -1.16 -6.42 -8.11
C ARG A 164 -1.56 -5.15 -7.38
N PHE A 165 -0.62 -4.52 -6.69
CA PHE A 165 -0.81 -3.19 -6.16
C PHE A 165 0.27 -2.25 -6.68
N TRP A 166 -0.10 -0.98 -6.77
CA TRP A 166 0.78 0.13 -7.06
C TRP A 166 0.56 1.22 -6.04
N LEU A 167 1.62 1.64 -5.38
CA LEU A 167 1.66 2.86 -4.59
C LEU A 167 2.32 3.94 -5.44
N THR A 168 1.63 5.05 -5.63
CA THR A 168 2.15 6.28 -6.24
C THR A 168 2.10 7.39 -5.21
N ALA A 169 2.70 8.55 -5.49
CA ALA A 169 2.66 9.68 -4.57
C ALA A 169 1.24 10.22 -4.33
N LYS A 170 0.29 9.91 -5.23
CA LYS A 170 -1.09 10.41 -5.17
C LYS A 170 -2.08 9.36 -4.69
N ARG A 171 -1.86 8.07 -5.00
CA ARG A 171 -2.86 7.03 -4.77
C ARG A 171 -2.25 5.66 -4.52
N LEU A 172 -3.01 4.86 -3.77
CA LEU A 172 -2.83 3.41 -3.71
C LEU A 172 -3.86 2.74 -4.61
N MET A 173 -3.40 1.93 -5.56
CA MET A 173 -4.23 1.08 -6.40
C MET A 173 -4.06 -0.39 -6.03
N TRP A 174 -5.18 -1.11 -5.98
CA TRP A 174 -5.25 -2.57 -5.93
C TRP A 174 -6.02 -3.12 -7.12
N GLN A 175 -5.37 -3.98 -7.91
CA GLN A 175 -5.98 -4.73 -9.00
C GLN A 175 -6.02 -6.22 -8.64
N PRO A 176 -7.17 -6.74 -8.18
CA PRO A 176 -7.32 -8.18 -8.00
C PRO A 176 -7.30 -8.90 -9.36
N ARG A 177 -6.87 -10.17 -9.40
CA ARG A 177 -6.98 -10.99 -10.62
C ARG A 177 -8.43 -11.18 -11.05
N PHE A 178 -9.33 -11.30 -10.09
CA PHE A 178 -10.75 -11.36 -10.33
C PHE A 178 -11.48 -10.29 -9.52
N GLY A 179 -12.05 -9.30 -10.21
CA GLY A 179 -12.79 -8.21 -9.57
C GLY A 179 -12.60 -6.89 -10.31
N GLU A 180 -13.09 -5.82 -9.70
CA GLU A 180 -12.84 -4.46 -10.18
C GLU A 180 -11.60 -3.89 -9.47
N PRO A 181 -10.75 -3.14 -10.18
CA PRO A 181 -9.67 -2.41 -9.54
C PRO A 181 -10.24 -1.36 -8.57
N VAL A 182 -9.55 -1.18 -7.45
CA VAL A 182 -9.90 -0.20 -6.43
C VAL A 182 -8.74 0.76 -6.28
N GLN A 183 -9.05 2.05 -6.16
CA GLN A 183 -8.07 3.08 -5.83
C GLN A 183 -8.54 3.87 -4.62
N VAL A 184 -7.59 4.33 -3.82
CA VAL A 184 -7.77 5.30 -2.74
C VAL A 184 -6.71 6.39 -2.89
N SER A 185 -7.13 7.65 -2.83
CA SER A 185 -6.23 8.80 -2.79
C SER A 185 -5.51 8.85 -1.44
N LEU A 186 -4.20 9.08 -1.43
CA LEU A 186 -3.43 9.18 -0.19
C LEU A 186 -3.88 10.38 0.66
N ALA A 187 -4.35 11.46 0.02
CA ALA A 187 -4.92 12.62 0.68
C ALA A 187 -6.21 12.30 1.47
N SER A 188 -6.92 11.22 1.11
CA SER A 188 -8.13 10.81 1.82
C SER A 188 -7.86 9.92 3.04
N LEU A 189 -6.61 9.54 3.29
CA LEU A 189 -6.25 8.62 4.37
C LEU A 189 -6.19 9.36 5.70
N GLY A 190 -7.10 9.02 6.61
CA GLY A 190 -7.10 9.56 7.97
C GLY A 190 -5.95 9.02 8.83
N ALA A 191 -5.75 9.64 10.00
CA ALA A 191 -4.72 9.26 10.97
C ALA A 191 -4.83 7.80 11.48
N GLN A 192 -6.02 7.20 11.43
CA GLN A 192 -6.27 5.80 11.80
C GLN A 192 -6.58 4.90 10.59
N GLY A 193 -6.41 5.43 9.37
CA GLY A 193 -6.87 4.79 8.14
C GLY A 193 -6.01 3.60 7.68
N ILE A 194 -4.88 3.30 8.34
CA ILE A 194 -3.96 2.25 7.89
C ILE A 194 -3.83 1.20 8.99
N SER A 195 -4.30 -0.02 8.73
CA SER A 195 -4.07 -1.17 9.58
C SER A 195 -3.38 -2.28 8.81
N ALA A 196 -2.14 -2.58 9.20
CA ALA A 196 -1.40 -3.73 8.72
C ALA A 196 -1.59 -4.92 9.67
N LEU A 197 -1.77 -6.09 9.09
CA LEU A 197 -1.81 -7.39 9.76
C LEU A 197 -0.67 -8.24 9.18
N PRO A 198 0.56 -8.11 9.74
CA PRO A 198 1.77 -8.72 9.16
C PRO A 198 1.67 -10.24 9.09
N ALA A 199 1.08 -10.86 10.12
CA ALA A 199 0.87 -12.31 10.20
C ALA A 199 0.08 -12.89 9.01
N TRP A 200 -0.73 -12.06 8.35
CA TRP A 200 -1.56 -12.44 7.21
C TRP A 200 -1.10 -11.79 5.89
N GLY A 201 -0.08 -10.92 5.96
CA GLY A 201 0.37 -10.08 4.86
C GLY A 201 -0.73 -9.15 4.35
N GLU A 202 -1.64 -8.70 5.22
CA GLU A 202 -2.76 -7.85 4.80
C GLU A 202 -2.52 -6.38 5.19
N VAL A 203 -2.80 -5.46 4.27
CA VAL A 203 -2.84 -4.03 4.55
C VAL A 203 -4.25 -3.54 4.26
N ARG A 204 -4.95 -3.11 5.30
CA ARG A 204 -6.25 -2.49 5.22
C ARG A 204 -6.09 -0.98 5.22
N VAL A 205 -6.72 -0.36 4.23
CA VAL A 205 -6.66 1.07 3.98
C VAL A 205 -8.09 1.61 4.03
N GLU A 206 -8.29 2.62 4.85
CA GLU A 206 -9.56 3.32 5.09
C GLU A 206 -9.35 4.81 4.79
N GLY A 207 -9.88 5.25 3.64
CA GLY A 207 -10.03 6.66 3.29
C GLY A 207 -11.44 6.93 2.80
N GLU A 208 -11.58 7.62 1.67
CA GLU A 208 -12.86 7.73 0.94
C GLU A 208 -13.45 6.36 0.59
N ARG A 209 -12.58 5.38 0.36
CA ARG A 209 -12.93 3.98 0.15
C ARG A 209 -12.15 3.11 1.12
N ALA A 210 -12.79 2.02 1.54
CA ALA A 210 -12.15 1.00 2.35
C ALA A 210 -11.83 -0.22 1.47
N PHE A 211 -10.58 -0.68 1.49
CA PHE A 211 -10.22 -1.98 0.93
C PHE A 211 -9.02 -2.60 1.63
N THR A 212 -8.86 -3.91 1.42
CA THR A 212 -7.75 -4.68 1.97
C THR A 212 -6.90 -5.20 0.81
N VAL A 213 -5.63 -4.78 0.78
CA VAL A 213 -4.59 -5.45 0.01
C VAL A 213 -4.22 -6.71 0.76
N ARG A 214 -4.76 -7.85 0.33
CA ARG A 214 -4.50 -9.14 0.98
C ARG A 214 -3.21 -9.73 0.47
N HIS A 215 -2.43 -10.40 1.31
CA HIS A 215 -1.19 -11.07 0.92
C HIS A 215 -0.20 -10.18 0.13
N ALA A 216 -0.09 -8.89 0.49
CA ALA A 216 1.06 -8.10 0.10
C ALA A 216 2.29 -8.76 0.73
N GLY A 217 3.15 -9.40 -0.06
CA GLY A 217 4.40 -10.00 0.44
C GLY A 217 5.34 -8.98 1.10
N ARG A 218 5.04 -7.69 0.92
CA ARG A 218 5.69 -6.53 1.53
C ARG A 218 4.67 -5.67 2.28
N ALA A 219 3.77 -6.30 3.04
CA ALA A 219 2.68 -5.61 3.73
C ALA A 219 3.20 -4.55 4.71
N GLY A 220 4.26 -4.88 5.46
CA GLY A 220 4.84 -3.94 6.41
C GLY A 220 5.55 -2.78 5.76
N LEU A 221 6.28 -3.05 4.67
CA LEU A 221 6.84 -1.98 3.86
C LEU A 221 5.73 -1.09 3.27
N LEU A 222 4.70 -1.67 2.66
CA LEU A 222 3.58 -0.92 2.08
C LEU A 222 2.89 -0.05 3.15
N ALA A 223 2.64 -0.59 4.34
CA ALA A 223 2.03 0.16 5.43
C ALA A 223 2.92 1.31 5.92
N SER A 224 4.24 1.08 6.01
CA SER A 224 5.19 2.11 6.44
C SER A 224 5.33 3.21 5.39
N LEU A 225 5.33 2.88 4.09
CA LEU A 225 5.33 3.89 3.04
C LEU A 225 4.02 4.66 2.96
N LEU A 226 2.87 4.01 3.19
CA LEU A 226 1.59 4.72 3.31
C LEU A 226 1.60 5.68 4.50
N ASP A 227 2.22 5.28 5.62
CA ASP A 227 2.38 6.16 6.79
C ASP A 227 3.36 7.31 6.53
N LEU A 228 4.43 7.08 5.76
CA LEU A 228 5.35 8.14 5.35
C LEU A 228 4.65 9.16 4.43
N HIS A 229 3.96 8.69 3.39
CA HIS A 229 3.37 9.53 2.34
C HIS A 229 2.08 10.26 2.75
N ARG A 230 1.47 9.90 3.88
CA ARG A 230 0.34 10.65 4.45
C ARG A 230 0.77 11.82 5.34
N GLN A 231 2.05 11.92 5.69
CA GLN A 231 2.55 12.92 6.62
C GLN A 231 3.24 14.07 5.87
N SER A 232 3.24 15.25 6.47
CA SER A 232 4.07 16.36 5.97
C SER A 232 5.55 15.97 6.09
N PRO A 233 6.38 16.23 5.06
CA PRO A 233 6.10 17.02 3.86
C PRO A 233 5.58 16.21 2.65
N PHE A 234 5.57 14.88 2.72
CA PHE A 234 5.18 14.04 1.58
C PHE A 234 3.71 14.19 1.14
N ALA A 235 2.82 14.52 2.08
CA ALA A 235 1.39 14.64 1.84
C ALA A 235 1.05 15.78 0.87
N GLY A 236 0.81 15.44 -0.39
CA GLY A 236 0.29 16.36 -1.42
C GLY A 236 1.34 17.25 -2.09
N GLU A 237 2.57 17.34 -1.58
CA GLU A 237 3.65 18.14 -2.17
C GLU A 237 4.47 17.36 -3.21
N VAL A 238 4.44 16.03 -3.11
CA VAL A 238 5.24 15.12 -3.91
C VAL A 238 4.42 14.57 -5.10
N ASP A 239 4.98 14.66 -6.30
CA ASP A 239 4.42 14.06 -7.53
C ASP A 239 4.98 12.65 -7.81
N GLY A 240 5.99 12.24 -7.05
CA GLY A 240 6.68 10.95 -7.14
C GLY A 240 7.88 10.97 -8.09
N THR A 241 8.18 12.10 -8.71
CA THR A 241 9.42 12.29 -9.48
C THR A 241 10.51 12.74 -8.52
N PRO A 242 11.72 12.12 -8.55
CA PRO A 242 12.85 12.62 -7.78
C PRO A 242 13.15 14.07 -8.17
N ARG A 243 13.18 14.98 -7.21
CA ARG A 243 13.54 16.39 -7.41
C ARG A 243 14.99 16.65 -7.05
N VAL A 244 15.58 15.80 -6.21
CA VAL A 244 17.00 15.85 -5.87
C VAL A 244 17.78 14.81 -6.67
N HIS A 245 18.52 15.28 -7.68
CA HIS A 245 19.27 14.42 -8.60
C HIS A 245 20.73 14.20 -8.19
N GLU A 246 21.40 15.20 -7.62
CA GLU A 246 22.79 15.12 -7.15
C GLU A 246 22.87 14.54 -5.74
N VAL A 247 22.44 13.28 -5.59
CA VAL A 247 22.53 12.50 -4.36
C VAL A 247 23.05 11.10 -4.70
N SER A 248 24.09 10.66 -3.99
CA SER A 248 24.55 9.26 -4.03
C SER A 248 24.22 8.58 -2.70
N VAL A 249 23.53 7.43 -2.75
CA VAL A 249 23.11 6.66 -1.57
C VAL A 249 23.79 5.30 -1.61
N LEU A 250 24.75 5.07 -0.72
CA LEU A 250 25.72 3.97 -0.82
C LEU A 250 25.78 3.16 0.47
N PRO A 251 25.94 1.83 0.41
CA PRO A 251 26.38 1.06 1.57
C PRO A 251 27.72 1.59 2.09
N ALA A 252 27.82 1.76 3.41
CA ALA A 252 28.98 2.35 4.04
C ALA A 252 29.32 1.68 5.38
N TRP A 253 30.60 1.76 5.76
CA TRP A 253 31.11 1.34 7.05
C TRP A 253 31.81 2.49 7.73
N ARG A 254 31.39 2.82 8.95
CA ARG A 254 32.00 3.85 9.79
C ARG A 254 32.96 3.22 10.78
N ALA A 255 34.18 3.74 10.88
CA ALA A 255 35.15 3.35 11.90
C ALA A 255 35.93 4.58 12.40
N LEU A 256 36.36 4.55 13.65
CA LEU A 256 37.34 5.53 14.14
C LEU A 256 38.67 5.33 13.39
N GLU A 257 39.35 6.40 12.98
CA GLU A 257 40.63 6.30 12.26
C GLU A 257 41.71 5.58 13.09
N SER A 258 41.60 5.63 14.41
CA SER A 258 42.49 4.93 15.35
C SER A 258 42.16 3.44 15.53
N ALA A 259 41.02 2.96 15.03
CA ALA A 259 40.59 1.58 15.19
C ALA A 259 41.37 0.65 14.23
N ARG A 260 42.38 -0.04 14.76
CA ARG A 260 43.24 -0.98 14.00
C ARG A 260 42.53 -2.25 13.51
N SER A 261 41.24 -2.45 13.79
CA SER A 261 40.55 -3.70 13.46
C SER A 261 39.19 -3.46 12.79
N ALA A 262 38.97 -4.13 11.66
CA ALA A 262 37.71 -4.15 10.92
C ALA A 262 36.50 -4.63 11.74
N LYS A 263 36.72 -5.24 12.92
CA LYS A 263 35.65 -5.69 13.84
C LYS A 263 34.89 -4.54 14.53
N GLN A 264 35.40 -3.30 14.49
CA GLN A 264 34.73 -2.13 15.09
C GLN A 264 34.01 -1.25 14.06
N ALA A 265 33.95 -1.68 12.80
CA ALA A 265 33.28 -0.92 11.76
C ALA A 265 31.75 -1.10 11.86
N GLU A 266 31.03 0.00 12.02
CA GLU A 266 29.57 0.02 12.07
C GLU A 266 28.99 0.11 10.65
N PRO A 267 28.11 -0.83 10.23
CA PRO A 267 27.49 -0.78 8.92
C PRO A 267 26.35 0.25 8.87
N GLY A 268 26.21 0.91 7.72
CA GLY A 268 25.19 1.92 7.48
C GLY A 268 25.09 2.32 6.02
N VAL A 269 24.48 3.48 5.81
CA VAL A 269 24.25 4.09 4.52
C VAL A 269 24.91 5.46 4.51
N ALA A 270 25.75 5.71 3.52
CA ALA A 270 26.26 7.04 3.23
C ALA A 270 25.34 7.75 2.25
N VAL A 271 25.08 9.02 2.51
CA VAL A 271 24.38 9.93 1.62
C VAL A 271 25.31 11.06 1.26
N LEU A 272 25.74 11.13 0.00
CA LEU A 272 26.65 12.16 -0.50
C LEU A 272 25.86 13.21 -1.29
N ARG A 273 26.07 14.48 -0.95
CA ARG A 273 25.55 15.65 -1.66
C ARG A 273 26.68 16.66 -1.91
N PRO A 274 26.54 17.57 -2.90
CA PRO A 274 27.54 18.61 -3.13
C PRO A 274 27.96 19.41 -1.89
N GLY A 275 27.07 19.60 -0.90
CA GLY A 275 27.37 20.35 0.32
C GLY A 275 27.79 19.53 1.55
N TYR A 276 27.63 18.21 1.56
CA TYR A 276 27.91 17.38 2.73
C TYR A 276 27.97 15.88 2.42
N ALA A 277 28.60 15.12 3.32
CA ALA A 277 28.48 13.68 3.45
C ALA A 277 27.73 13.34 4.74
N ALA A 278 26.77 12.43 4.70
CA ALA A 278 26.05 11.95 5.88
C ALA A 278 26.17 10.43 6.01
N PHE A 279 26.26 9.92 7.24
CA PHE A 279 26.24 8.51 7.57
C PHE A 279 25.03 8.19 8.44
N LEU A 280 24.25 7.18 8.03
CA LEU A 280 23.06 6.69 8.72
C LEU A 280 23.24 5.21 9.11
N PRO A 281 23.23 4.84 10.40
CA PRO A 281 23.43 3.46 10.82
C PRO A 281 22.31 2.51 10.33
N ALA A 282 22.67 1.34 9.81
CA ALA A 282 21.69 0.41 9.23
C ALA A 282 20.72 -0.15 10.29
N GLY A 283 21.20 -0.37 11.51
CA GLY A 283 20.39 -0.87 12.64
C GLY A 283 19.40 0.15 13.22
N ARG A 284 19.36 1.38 12.68
CA ARG A 284 18.58 2.52 13.20
C ARG A 284 17.44 2.95 12.27
N SER A 285 16.97 2.08 11.37
CA SER A 285 15.90 2.41 10.41
C SER A 285 14.61 2.91 11.07
N ALA A 286 14.27 2.41 12.26
CA ALA A 286 13.12 2.88 13.03
C ALA A 286 13.28 4.33 13.51
N ASP A 287 14.50 4.72 13.89
CA ASP A 287 14.82 6.07 14.34
C ASP A 287 14.86 7.03 13.15
N VAL A 288 15.42 6.60 12.01
CA VAL A 288 15.37 7.31 10.71
C VAL A 288 13.92 7.57 10.30
N PHE A 289 13.08 6.54 10.32
CA PHE A 289 11.66 6.65 9.97
C PHE A 289 10.93 7.63 10.91
N ARG A 290 11.20 7.58 12.21
CA ARG A 290 10.64 8.51 13.19
C ARG A 290 11.15 9.93 12.97
N GLY A 291 12.40 10.11 12.55
CA GLY A 291 12.94 11.41 12.16
C GLY A 291 12.18 12.04 10.98
N LEU A 292 11.71 11.21 10.03
CA LEU A 292 10.91 11.65 8.89
C LEU A 292 9.44 11.90 9.21
N THR A 293 8.86 11.05 10.07
CA THR A 293 7.43 11.10 10.43
C THR A 293 7.14 11.93 11.69
N GLY A 294 8.18 12.36 12.40
CA GLY A 294 8.05 13.05 13.67
C GLY A 294 7.48 12.16 14.79
N PRO A 295 7.19 12.76 15.96
CA PRO A 295 6.86 12.04 17.18
C PRO A 295 5.51 11.30 17.14
N GLY A 296 4.60 11.68 16.23
CA GLY A 296 3.31 11.02 16.04
C GLY A 296 3.33 9.86 15.04
N GLY A 297 4.47 9.59 14.40
CA GLY A 297 4.62 8.52 13.42
C GLY A 297 4.45 7.14 14.02
N ARG A 298 3.85 6.21 13.26
CA ARG A 298 3.78 4.81 13.70
C ARG A 298 5.19 4.22 13.63
N LYS A 299 5.50 3.28 14.52
CA LYS A 299 6.74 2.50 14.40
C LYS A 299 6.73 1.78 13.03
N PRO A 300 7.80 1.88 12.22
CA PRO A 300 7.84 1.18 10.96
C PRO A 300 7.86 -0.32 11.19
N GLU A 301 7.31 -1.06 10.23
CA GLU A 301 7.39 -2.53 10.24
C GLU A 301 8.75 -3.00 9.70
N ALA A 302 9.10 -4.26 9.95
CA ALA A 302 10.48 -4.78 9.90
C ALA A 302 11.20 -4.71 8.53
N ASP A 303 10.51 -4.34 7.45
CA ASP A 303 11.01 -4.41 6.07
C ASP A 303 11.51 -3.07 5.50
N VAL A 304 11.51 -1.99 6.30
CA VAL A 304 11.92 -0.65 5.85
C VAL A 304 13.42 -0.47 6.04
N THR A 305 14.15 -0.30 4.94
CA THR A 305 15.59 -0.03 4.96
C THR A 305 15.88 1.48 4.93
N VAL A 306 17.07 1.87 5.37
CA VAL A 306 17.49 3.28 5.42
C VAL A 306 17.63 3.85 4.00
N GLU A 307 18.21 3.07 3.08
CA GLU A 307 18.39 3.44 1.67
C GLU A 307 17.04 3.80 1.05
N LEU A 308 16.02 2.97 1.26
CA LEU A 308 14.69 3.21 0.72
C LEU A 308 14.06 4.50 1.28
N LEU A 309 14.28 4.80 2.56
CA LEU A 309 13.81 6.05 3.16
C LEU A 309 14.49 7.26 2.55
N VAL A 310 15.81 7.19 2.32
CA VAL A 310 16.54 8.26 1.64
C VAL A 310 16.09 8.42 0.19
N GLU A 311 15.84 7.33 -0.53
CA GLU A 311 15.28 7.39 -1.89
C GLU A 311 13.90 8.08 -1.90
N HIS A 312 13.06 7.84 -0.90
CA HIS A 312 11.82 8.60 -0.76
C HIS A 312 12.05 10.07 -0.44
N MET A 313 13.05 10.42 0.36
CA MET A 313 13.38 11.82 0.61
C MET A 313 13.74 12.59 -0.66
N ARG A 314 14.34 11.93 -1.68
CA ARG A 314 14.69 12.58 -2.96
C ARG A 314 13.49 13.14 -3.72
N LEU A 315 12.29 12.75 -3.33
CA LEU A 315 11.04 13.28 -3.88
C LEU A 315 10.69 14.67 -3.35
N LEU A 316 11.30 15.08 -2.22
CA LEU A 316 11.13 16.40 -1.62
C LEU A 316 11.91 17.46 -2.38
N SER A 317 11.61 18.73 -2.12
CA SER A 317 12.45 19.82 -2.61
C SER A 317 13.86 19.74 -1.98
N GLU A 318 14.87 20.28 -2.67
CA GLU A 318 16.24 20.32 -2.13
C GLU A 318 16.38 20.90 -0.71
N PRO A 319 15.77 22.07 -0.37
CA PRO A 319 15.90 22.60 0.99
C PRO A 319 15.25 21.70 2.03
N GLU A 320 14.10 21.08 1.70
CA GLU A 320 13.43 20.14 2.60
C GLU A 320 14.25 18.86 2.77
N PHE A 321 14.84 18.34 1.70
CA PHE A 321 15.73 17.20 1.76
C PHE A 321 16.85 17.44 2.78
N ASP A 322 17.51 18.60 2.72
CA ASP A 322 18.62 18.93 3.60
C ASP A 322 18.19 19.10 5.06
N VAL A 323 17.06 19.79 5.30
CA VAL A 323 16.49 19.95 6.64
C VAL A 323 16.13 18.58 7.23
N ARG A 324 15.47 17.72 6.46
CA ARG A 324 15.07 16.37 6.90
C ARG A 324 16.28 15.47 7.08
N MET A 325 17.31 15.59 6.24
CA MET A 325 18.54 14.81 6.40
C MET A 325 19.21 15.13 7.72
N ARG A 326 19.34 16.41 8.09
CA ARG A 326 19.88 16.81 9.40
C ARG A 326 19.07 16.24 10.56
N GLN A 327 17.74 16.29 10.47
CA GLN A 327 16.85 15.72 11.48
C GLN A 327 17.01 14.21 11.62
N VAL A 328 17.10 13.51 10.49
CA VAL A 328 17.26 12.05 10.43
C VAL A 328 18.62 11.63 10.99
N VAL A 329 19.71 12.30 10.59
CA VAL A 329 21.06 12.06 11.12
C VAL A 329 21.07 12.22 12.64
N LEU A 330 20.47 13.30 13.14
CA LEU A 330 20.37 13.55 14.58
C LEU A 330 19.56 12.45 15.29
N ALA A 331 18.41 12.07 14.73
CA ALA A 331 17.53 11.06 15.31
C ALA A 331 18.17 9.66 15.34
N SER A 332 18.94 9.30 14.32
CA SER A 332 19.58 7.98 14.21
C SER A 332 20.92 7.86 14.95
N GLY A 333 21.45 8.96 15.50
CA GLY A 333 22.83 9.01 16.02
C GLY A 333 23.87 8.84 14.91
N GLY A 334 23.53 9.28 13.69
CA GLY A 334 24.42 9.29 12.55
C GLY A 334 25.46 10.42 12.61
N GLU A 335 26.16 10.61 11.51
CA GLU A 335 27.10 11.73 11.35
C GLU A 335 26.81 12.53 10.09
N LEU A 336 27.09 13.84 10.15
CA LEU A 336 27.04 14.72 9.00
C LEU A 336 28.32 15.56 9.00
N TRP A 337 29.02 15.51 7.88
CA TRP A 337 30.26 16.22 7.62
C TRP A 337 30.01 17.20 6.49
N HIS A 338 30.36 18.46 6.69
CA HIS A 338 30.28 19.43 5.61
C HIS A 338 31.37 19.17 4.57
N ALA A 339 31.13 19.54 3.32
CA ALA A 339 32.05 19.26 2.21
C ALA A 339 33.49 19.73 2.47
N ASP A 340 33.66 20.85 3.17
CA ASP A 340 34.96 21.44 3.56
C ASP A 340 35.71 20.64 4.64
N GLU A 341 35.01 19.78 5.38
CA GLU A 341 35.59 18.94 6.43
C GLU A 341 36.01 17.56 5.90
N VAL A 342 35.46 17.15 4.76
CA VAL A 342 35.64 15.81 4.20
C VAL A 342 36.95 15.74 3.42
N ARG A 343 37.84 14.85 3.83
CA ARG A 343 39.07 14.57 3.10
C ARG A 343 38.98 13.20 2.43
N PRO A 344 39.30 13.10 1.13
CA PRO A 344 39.45 11.80 0.48
C PRO A 344 40.67 11.07 1.08
N GLY A 345 40.45 9.88 1.60
CA GLY A 345 41.50 8.99 2.07
C GLY A 345 42.23 8.30 0.90
N PRO A 346 43.37 7.63 1.15
CA PRO A 346 44.05 6.85 0.12
C PRO A 346 43.08 5.82 -0.47
N ALA A 347 42.96 5.84 -1.80
CA ALA A 347 42.07 4.95 -2.54
C ALA A 347 42.32 3.50 -2.13
N ALA A 348 41.28 2.82 -1.64
CA ALA A 348 41.36 1.38 -1.42
C ALA A 348 41.14 0.70 -2.78
N ASP A 349 41.97 -0.30 -3.09
CA ASP A 349 41.86 -1.08 -4.32
C ASP A 349 40.41 -1.49 -4.63
N SER A 350 40.02 -1.38 -5.90
CA SER A 350 38.74 -1.84 -6.47
C SER A 350 37.46 -1.29 -5.80
N GLY A 351 36.98 -0.13 -6.28
CA GLY A 351 35.59 0.33 -6.07
C GLY A 351 35.23 0.83 -4.67
N ARG A 352 36.21 0.98 -3.77
CA ARG A 352 36.03 1.47 -2.41
C ARG A 352 36.53 2.91 -2.28
N VAL A 353 35.65 3.82 -1.86
CA VAL A 353 36.01 5.23 -1.61
C VAL A 353 36.10 5.43 -0.10
N ARG A 354 37.21 6.02 0.36
CA ARG A 354 37.39 6.36 1.78
C ARG A 354 37.25 7.86 1.96
N LEU A 355 36.40 8.25 2.90
CA LEU A 355 36.21 9.62 3.34
C LEU A 355 36.58 9.71 4.81
N GLY A 356 37.29 10.77 5.20
CA GLY A 356 37.65 11.02 6.60
C GLY A 356 37.26 12.42 7.02
N ALA A 357 36.71 12.55 8.22
CA ALA A 357 36.49 13.83 8.88
C ALA A 357 36.53 13.66 10.40
N ARG A 358 37.12 14.64 11.11
CA ARG A 358 37.12 14.69 12.59
C ARG A 358 37.60 13.40 13.29
N GLY A 359 38.56 12.69 12.70
CA GLY A 359 39.11 11.44 13.25
C GLY A 359 38.23 10.20 13.04
N VAL A 360 37.18 10.32 12.23
CA VAL A 360 36.28 9.24 11.84
C VAL A 360 36.44 8.99 10.34
N GLY A 361 36.62 7.72 9.97
CA GLY A 361 36.67 7.25 8.60
C GLY A 361 35.35 6.58 8.19
N MET A 362 34.96 6.80 6.95
CA MET A 362 33.84 6.14 6.28
C MET A 362 34.34 5.47 5.00
N GLU A 363 34.14 4.17 4.91
CA GLU A 363 34.42 3.38 3.72
C GLU A 363 33.11 3.14 2.95
N LEU A 364 33.09 3.55 1.69
CA LEU A 364 31.95 3.49 0.79
C LEU A 364 32.15 2.35 -0.20
N LEU A 365 31.07 1.62 -0.50
CA LEU A 365 31.06 0.64 -1.58
C LEU A 365 30.18 1.17 -2.73
N ALA A 366 30.82 1.73 -3.75
CA ALA A 366 30.13 2.21 -4.93
C ALA A 366 29.88 1.08 -5.92
N ASP A 367 28.62 0.91 -6.31
CA ASP A 367 28.31 0.10 -7.49
C ASP A 367 28.66 0.87 -8.78
N ALA A 368 28.67 0.16 -9.91
CA ALA A 368 29.00 0.77 -11.20
C ALA A 368 28.03 1.89 -11.61
N ALA A 369 26.78 1.86 -11.15
CA ALA A 369 25.77 2.86 -11.50
C ALA A 369 25.95 4.16 -10.70
N GLN A 370 26.44 4.06 -9.46
CA GLN A 370 26.61 5.18 -8.54
C GLN A 370 28.05 5.71 -8.51
N ALA A 371 29.03 4.97 -9.06
CA ALA A 371 30.43 5.37 -9.11
C ALA A 371 30.64 6.75 -9.77
N GLU A 372 30.00 7.01 -10.92
CA GLU A 372 30.15 8.28 -11.64
C GLU A 372 29.53 9.46 -10.87
N ALA A 373 28.36 9.27 -10.26
CA ALA A 373 27.73 10.30 -9.43
C ALA A 373 28.57 10.60 -8.19
N THR A 374 29.11 9.56 -7.56
CA THR A 374 29.98 9.65 -6.39
C THR A 374 31.27 10.38 -6.71
N ASP A 375 31.96 10.01 -7.79
CA ASP A 375 33.19 10.66 -8.22
C ASP A 375 32.97 12.14 -8.55
N ARG A 376 31.86 12.48 -9.25
CA ARG A 376 31.50 13.90 -9.51
C ARG A 376 31.31 14.70 -8.23
N ILE A 377 30.60 14.16 -7.25
CA ILE A 377 30.37 14.83 -5.97
C ILE A 377 31.68 15.01 -5.21
N VAL A 378 32.47 13.94 -5.07
CA VAL A 378 33.73 13.96 -4.30
C VAL A 378 34.76 14.89 -4.94
N ARG A 379 34.89 14.91 -6.28
CA ARG A 379 35.78 15.85 -6.99
C ARG A 379 35.41 17.31 -6.74
N ARG A 380 34.11 17.60 -6.58
CA ARG A 380 33.62 18.96 -6.32
C ARG A 380 33.96 19.44 -4.92
N TRP A 381 34.17 18.54 -3.96
CA TRP A 381 34.64 18.90 -2.61
C TRP A 381 36.15 19.20 -2.58
N ALA A 382 36.91 18.61 -3.49
CA ALA A 382 38.35 18.77 -3.59
C ALA A 382 38.80 19.98 -4.44
N ALA A 383 37.87 20.60 -5.17
CA ALA A 383 38.06 21.80 -5.97
C ALA A 383 37.66 23.05 -5.16
#